data_AF-A0A1I7Y5Z0-F1
#
_entry.id   AF-A0A1I7Y5Z0-F1
#
_cell.length_a   1.000
_cell.length_b   1.000
_cell.length_c   1.000
_cell.angle_alpha   90.00
_cell.angle_beta   90.00
_cell.angle_gamma   90.00
#
_symmetry.space_group_name_H-M   'P 1'
#
loop_
_entity.id
_entity.type
_entity.pdbx_description
1 polymer ?
#
loop_
_entity_poly.entity_id
_entity_poly.type
_entity_poly.pdbx_seq_one_letter_code
_entity_poly.pdbx_strand_id
1 'polypeptide(L)'
;MSAKVSVTLFLLFQTALCLQCSLPPDFWCDHPDVERICTGSNTYCENYRFNVPSGKVSMKIAFEAHCPDSQAFVVDRLYRQVINNPEVSSLADVKAVPWGLAKRLENGSVQCHHKERECIANRHISCAFHHLKTNEQRNRMLYCIMNSLLYRGRIADSIVDCVERVGLPSVGNSIIACANSTQSVMLQQEDEKETQTILTNEPRFVPYIKFGDKPALHMQYYQLFLDTKIAAMSSTLRSLSPRSRTPPTSKCTTPPDFWCSTSDITKECFNENGCTTYLNTIYGQPIDLTIIYDSSEPTSRHYITNYIAKHLIQSPEVRSKVRIKIRAAAITPAEERACAGRNGTNCHDYAIQECIANKVANKQEISKLLHCLLDAHQTPGDMYLTWAAKCHFMQDVYNMNLKEDVLYCASTQEWRVYWRRRLQMEATLTPEPKSSDPWIIINGYSLKSMQTHSKLLHKMICTWYRGPGHNRDLCGRCDYEPTHC
;
A
#
# COMPACT_ATOMS: atom_id res chain seq x y z
N MET A 1 5.36 39.06 -59.98
CA MET A 1 4.33 38.70 -58.97
C MET A 1 4.93 37.64 -58.09
N SER A 2 5.29 38.01 -56.87
CA SER A 2 5.97 37.16 -55.89
C SER A 2 4.94 36.69 -54.88
N ALA A 3 4.64 35.40 -54.85
CA ALA A 3 3.75 34.80 -53.85
C ALA A 3 4.62 33.99 -52.88
N LYS A 4 4.76 34.53 -51.67
CA LYS A 4 5.42 33.90 -50.53
C LYS A 4 4.63 32.64 -50.13
N VAL A 5 5.29 31.50 -50.14
CA VAL A 5 4.78 30.27 -49.52
C VAL A 5 4.85 30.46 -48.01
N SER A 6 3.69 30.53 -47.36
CA SER A 6 3.57 30.67 -45.91
C SER A 6 3.90 29.34 -45.24
N VAL A 7 5.09 29.25 -44.65
CA VAL A 7 5.51 28.16 -43.75
C VAL A 7 4.82 28.36 -42.41
N THR A 8 3.52 28.08 -42.34
CA THR A 8 2.76 28.19 -41.08
C THR A 8 1.61 27.19 -41.04
N LEU A 9 1.90 25.89 -41.13
CA LEU A 9 0.93 24.85 -40.74
C LEU A 9 1.61 23.49 -40.47
N PHE A 10 2.63 23.48 -39.61
CA PHE A 10 3.23 22.23 -39.09
C PHE A 10 3.39 22.23 -37.55
N LEU A 11 2.59 23.04 -36.87
CA LEU A 11 2.41 23.01 -35.43
C LEU A 11 0.91 23.16 -35.22
N LEU A 12 0.26 22.08 -34.78
CA LEU A 12 -1.11 21.96 -34.22
C LEU A 12 -1.78 20.64 -34.65
N PHE A 13 -1.07 19.52 -34.48
CA PHE A 13 -1.71 18.20 -34.27
C PHE A 13 -0.81 17.36 -33.36
N GLN A 14 -0.39 17.93 -32.22
CA GLN A 14 -0.30 17.07 -31.04
C GLN A 14 -1.73 16.90 -30.59
N THR A 15 -2.33 15.78 -30.98
CA THR A 15 -3.52 15.28 -30.30
C THR A 15 -3.17 15.23 -28.82
N ALA A 16 -3.68 16.19 -28.06
CA ALA A 16 -3.80 16.06 -26.62
C ALA A 16 -4.82 14.94 -26.39
N LEU A 17 -4.40 13.68 -26.58
CA LEU A 17 -4.90 12.64 -25.71
C LEU A 17 -4.54 13.15 -24.31
N CYS A 18 -5.53 13.69 -23.60
CA CYS A 18 -5.45 13.77 -22.16
C CYS A 18 -5.06 12.37 -21.70
N LEU A 19 -3.79 12.16 -21.35
CA LEU A 19 -3.38 10.94 -20.66
C LEU A 19 -4.10 11.00 -19.33
N GLN A 20 -5.26 10.34 -19.27
CA GLN A 20 -5.98 10.17 -18.03
C GLN A 20 -5.11 9.29 -17.13
N CYS A 21 -4.74 9.83 -15.96
CA CYS A 21 -3.87 9.15 -15.03
C CYS A 21 -4.52 7.85 -14.55
N SER A 22 -3.91 6.72 -14.92
CA SER A 22 -4.30 5.39 -14.45
C SER A 22 -3.54 4.96 -13.20
N LEU A 23 -2.59 5.76 -12.72
CA LEU A 23 -1.79 5.45 -11.54
C LEU A 23 -2.68 5.42 -10.28
N PRO A 24 -2.48 4.46 -9.35
CA PRO A 24 -3.20 4.48 -8.08
C PRO A 24 -2.97 5.76 -7.26
N PRO A 25 -3.98 6.27 -6.54
CA PRO A 25 -3.90 7.56 -5.85
C PRO A 25 -2.88 7.57 -4.71
N ASP A 26 -2.52 6.39 -4.20
CA ASP A 26 -1.42 6.18 -3.26
C ASP A 26 -0.13 6.91 -3.63
N PHE A 27 0.10 7.11 -4.93
CA PHE A 27 1.34 7.66 -5.47
C PHE A 27 1.19 9.06 -6.07
N TRP A 28 -0.01 9.64 -6.07
CA TRP A 28 -0.27 10.89 -6.78
C TRP A 28 0.55 12.05 -6.25
N CYS A 29 0.80 12.08 -4.95
CA CYS A 29 1.52 13.14 -4.25
C CYS A 29 3.00 12.80 -3.97
N ASP A 30 3.57 11.83 -4.69
CA ASP A 30 4.96 11.41 -4.48
C ASP A 30 5.94 12.12 -5.42
N HIS A 31 5.45 12.70 -6.52
CA HIS A 31 6.28 13.45 -7.46
C HIS A 31 5.49 14.58 -8.16
N PRO A 32 6.04 15.80 -8.30
CA PRO A 32 5.32 16.94 -8.90
C PRO A 32 4.76 16.70 -10.30
N ASP A 33 5.48 15.96 -11.14
CA ASP A 33 4.96 15.61 -12.48
C ASP A 33 3.77 14.65 -12.41
N VAL A 34 3.76 13.72 -11.46
CA VAL A 34 2.63 12.81 -11.24
C VAL A 34 1.44 13.61 -10.72
N GLU A 35 1.64 14.51 -9.75
CA GLU A 35 0.60 15.42 -9.23
C GLU A 35 -0.08 16.15 -10.39
N ARG A 36 0.69 16.84 -11.22
CA ARG A 36 0.16 17.60 -12.36
C ARG A 36 -0.56 16.71 -13.38
N ILE A 37 -0.05 15.52 -13.68
CA ILE A 37 -0.68 14.60 -14.64
C ILE A 37 -1.99 14.04 -14.07
N CYS A 38 -2.04 13.72 -12.78
CA CYS A 38 -3.18 13.05 -12.17
C CYS A 38 -4.26 14.01 -11.66
N THR A 39 -3.90 15.21 -11.21
CA THR A 39 -4.83 16.19 -10.63
C THR A 39 -4.92 17.50 -11.43
N GLY A 40 -4.17 17.65 -12.52
CA GLY A 40 -4.16 18.85 -13.37
C GLY A 40 -3.38 20.04 -12.81
N SER A 41 -3.04 20.01 -11.52
CA SER A 41 -2.17 20.97 -10.82
C SER A 41 -1.58 20.30 -9.57
N ASN A 42 -0.68 21.00 -8.87
CA ASN A 42 -0.12 20.55 -7.59
C ASN A 42 -1.01 20.92 -6.38
N THR A 43 -2.09 21.69 -6.61
CA THR A 43 -2.93 22.26 -5.55
C THR A 43 -3.57 21.20 -4.66
N TYR A 44 -3.93 20.05 -5.23
CA TYR A 44 -4.51 18.93 -4.50
C TYR A 44 -3.58 18.46 -3.35
N CYS A 45 -2.33 18.14 -3.68
CA CYS A 45 -1.35 17.65 -2.72
C CYS A 45 -0.82 18.76 -1.81
N GLU A 46 -0.71 19.98 -2.30
CA GLU A 46 -0.39 21.16 -1.48
C GLU A 46 -1.44 21.40 -0.39
N ASN A 47 -2.74 21.34 -0.72
CA ASN A 47 -3.82 21.48 0.26
C ASN A 47 -3.74 20.39 1.34
N TYR A 48 -3.54 19.12 0.94
CA TYR A 48 -3.41 18.01 1.88
C TYR A 48 -2.24 18.23 2.86
N ARG A 49 -1.06 18.63 2.36
CA ARG A 49 0.11 18.95 3.19
C ARG A 49 -0.12 20.17 4.08
N PHE A 50 -0.78 21.21 3.56
CA PHE A 50 -1.05 22.43 4.30
C PHE A 50 -1.99 22.20 5.48
N ASN A 51 -3.05 21.41 5.27
CA ASN A 51 -4.06 21.13 6.29
C ASN A 51 -3.58 20.17 7.40
N VAL A 52 -2.42 19.53 7.21
CA VAL A 52 -1.80 18.65 8.22
C VAL A 52 -0.38 19.13 8.55
N PRO A 53 -0.24 20.32 9.18
CA PRO A 53 1.06 20.98 9.35
C PRO A 53 2.04 20.23 10.26
N SER A 54 1.55 19.30 11.09
CA SER A 54 2.37 18.43 11.95
C SER A 54 3.18 17.39 11.16
N GLY A 55 2.79 17.10 9.92
CA GLY A 55 3.35 16.00 9.14
C GLY A 55 2.98 14.60 9.67
N LYS A 56 2.07 14.52 10.64
CA LYS A 56 1.63 13.27 11.27
C LYS A 56 0.24 12.88 10.77
N VAL A 57 0.07 11.60 10.48
CA VAL A 57 -1.20 11.03 10.07
C VAL A 57 -2.15 10.99 11.27
N SER A 58 -3.30 11.66 11.16
CA SER A 58 -4.38 11.54 12.14
C SER A 58 -5.10 10.21 11.92
N MET A 59 -5.06 9.32 12.92
CA MET A 59 -5.77 8.03 12.88
C MET A 59 -6.68 7.89 14.10
N LYS A 60 -7.98 7.79 13.86
CA LYS A 60 -8.99 7.55 14.91
C LYS A 60 -9.55 6.14 14.79
N ILE A 61 -9.79 5.49 15.92
CA ILE A 61 -10.23 4.09 15.98
C ILE A 61 -11.45 4.01 16.89
N ALA A 62 -12.57 3.50 16.38
CA ALA A 62 -13.70 3.05 17.20
C ALA A 62 -13.55 1.54 17.45
N PHE A 63 -13.65 1.13 18.72
CA PHE A 63 -13.54 -0.27 19.10
C PHE A 63 -14.42 -0.60 20.32
N GLU A 64 -14.63 -1.89 20.56
CA GLU A 64 -15.30 -2.43 21.76
C GLU A 64 -14.32 -3.29 22.55
N ALA A 65 -14.27 -3.10 23.86
CA ALA A 65 -13.34 -3.84 24.70
C ALA A 65 -13.58 -5.36 24.70
N HIS A 66 -14.82 -5.81 24.48
CA HIS A 66 -15.19 -7.22 24.52
C HIS A 66 -15.45 -7.86 23.13
N CYS A 67 -15.29 -7.10 22.04
CA CYS A 67 -15.34 -7.63 20.69
C CYS A 67 -14.03 -8.36 20.35
N PRO A 68 -14.06 -9.65 19.95
CA PRO A 68 -12.86 -10.40 19.60
C PRO A 68 -12.02 -9.73 18.50
N ASP A 69 -12.66 -9.18 17.47
CA ASP A 69 -11.96 -8.51 16.36
C ASP A 69 -11.29 -7.22 16.81
N SER A 70 -11.93 -6.48 17.73
CA SER A 70 -11.35 -5.28 18.34
C SER A 70 -10.13 -5.61 19.19
N GLN A 71 -10.19 -6.71 19.96
CA GLN A 71 -9.07 -7.21 20.75
C GLN A 71 -7.90 -7.63 19.88
N ALA A 72 -8.15 -8.46 18.86
CA ALA A 72 -7.14 -8.90 17.90
C ALA A 72 -6.51 -7.69 17.16
N PHE A 73 -7.31 -6.72 16.74
CA PHE A 73 -6.79 -5.51 16.11
C PHE A 73 -5.86 -4.72 17.04
N VAL A 74 -6.28 -4.45 18.29
CA VAL A 74 -5.44 -3.69 19.22
C VAL A 74 -4.13 -4.41 19.48
N VAL A 75 -4.16 -5.72 19.70
CA VAL A 75 -3.00 -6.54 20.09
C VAL A 75 -2.07 -6.80 18.91
N ASP A 76 -2.60 -7.35 17.81
CA ASP A 76 -1.79 -7.91 16.72
C ASP A 76 -1.48 -6.89 15.62
N ARG A 77 -2.23 -5.78 15.54
CA ARG A 77 -2.08 -4.78 14.48
C ARG A 77 -1.68 -3.43 15.03
N LEU A 78 -2.56 -2.78 15.79
CA LEU A 78 -2.30 -1.44 16.29
C LEU A 78 -1.03 -1.41 17.16
N TYR A 79 -0.94 -2.32 18.15
CA TYR A 79 0.22 -2.31 19.04
C TYR A 79 1.50 -2.72 18.31
N ARG A 80 1.46 -3.85 17.60
CA ARG A 80 2.64 -4.43 16.93
C ARG A 80 3.16 -3.55 15.78
N GLN A 81 2.29 -3.03 14.93
CA GLN A 81 2.68 -2.33 13.70
C GLN A 81 2.88 -0.82 13.92
N VAL A 82 2.16 -0.23 14.88
CA VAL A 82 2.15 1.23 15.07
C VAL A 82 2.75 1.63 16.40
N ILE A 83 2.19 1.19 17.54
CA ILE A 83 2.58 1.71 18.86
C ILE A 83 4.00 1.29 19.27
N ASN A 84 4.32 0.00 19.11
CA ASN A 84 5.60 -0.58 19.51
C ASN A 84 6.66 -0.54 18.38
N ASN A 85 6.37 0.20 17.31
CA ASN A 85 7.30 0.44 16.21
C ASN A 85 7.70 1.92 16.22
N PRO A 86 8.88 2.29 16.76
CA PRO A 86 9.30 3.70 16.87
C PRO A 86 9.36 4.46 15.53
N GLU A 87 9.65 3.75 14.44
CA GLU A 87 9.70 4.32 13.09
C GLU A 87 8.30 4.75 12.61
N VAL A 88 7.24 4.11 13.10
CA VAL A 88 5.85 4.38 12.71
C VAL A 88 5.12 5.21 13.77
N SER A 89 5.33 4.95 15.06
CA SER A 89 4.63 5.64 16.15
C SER A 89 4.84 7.16 16.14
N SER A 90 5.98 7.62 15.64
CA SER A 90 6.31 9.05 15.51
C SER A 90 5.64 9.73 14.32
N LEU A 91 5.07 8.94 13.39
CA LEU A 91 4.46 9.38 12.14
C LEU A 91 2.95 9.55 12.22
N ALA A 92 2.30 9.10 13.30
CA ALA A 92 0.85 9.18 13.46
C ALA A 92 0.43 9.72 14.83
N ASP A 93 -0.67 10.45 14.85
CA ASP A 93 -1.41 10.80 16.06
C ASP A 93 -2.62 9.87 16.16
N VAL A 94 -2.53 8.90 17.07
CA VAL A 94 -3.51 7.82 17.24
C VAL A 94 -4.48 8.14 18.37
N LYS A 95 -5.78 8.10 18.11
CA LYS A 95 -6.85 8.17 19.13
C LYS A 95 -7.75 6.94 19.06
N ALA A 96 -7.68 6.10 20.09
CA ALA A 96 -8.59 4.96 20.26
C ALA A 96 -9.80 5.37 21.13
N VAL A 97 -11.00 4.92 20.76
CA VAL A 97 -12.27 5.32 21.38
C VAL A 97 -13.05 4.06 21.80
N PRO A 98 -13.17 3.78 23.12
CA PRO A 98 -13.81 2.58 23.65
C PRO A 98 -15.33 2.75 23.77
N TRP A 99 -16.06 2.60 22.67
CA TRP A 99 -17.53 2.71 22.65
C TRP A 99 -18.14 1.78 21.60
N GLY A 100 -17.68 1.90 20.36
CA GLY A 100 -18.09 1.06 19.24
C GLY A 100 -19.57 1.13 18.91
N LEU A 101 -20.27 0.00 18.98
CA LEU A 101 -21.69 -0.12 18.65
C LEU A 101 -22.61 0.06 19.86
N ALA A 102 -22.06 0.39 21.03
CA ALA A 102 -22.86 0.70 22.22
C ALA A 102 -23.86 1.84 21.93
N LYS A 103 -25.00 1.79 22.63
CA LYS A 103 -26.09 2.77 22.52
C LYS A 103 -26.44 3.31 23.87
N ARG A 104 -26.70 4.61 23.95
CA ARG A 104 -27.35 5.21 25.12
C ARG A 104 -28.86 5.09 24.99
N LEU A 105 -29.49 4.52 26.02
CA LEU A 105 -30.95 4.39 26.12
C LEU A 105 -31.56 5.69 26.66
N GLU A 106 -32.88 5.84 26.50
CA GLU A 106 -33.62 7.03 26.94
C GLU A 106 -33.48 7.31 28.45
N ASN A 107 -33.33 6.26 29.27
CA ASN A 107 -33.09 6.38 30.70
C ASN A 107 -31.63 6.77 31.06
N GLY A 108 -30.79 7.05 30.06
CA GLY A 108 -29.38 7.43 30.22
C GLY A 108 -28.41 6.25 30.38
N SER A 109 -28.90 5.03 30.57
CA SER A 109 -28.06 3.83 30.68
C SER A 109 -27.42 3.46 29.34
N VAL A 110 -26.27 2.78 29.41
CA VAL A 110 -25.52 2.34 28.22
C VAL A 110 -25.80 0.87 27.96
N GLN A 111 -26.26 0.56 26.75
CA GLN A 111 -26.42 -0.80 26.25
C GLN A 111 -25.24 -1.12 25.32
N CYS A 112 -24.33 -1.98 25.79
CA CYS A 112 -23.20 -2.47 25.00
C CYS A 112 -23.54 -3.72 24.19
N HIS A 113 -22.81 -3.95 23.10
CA HIS A 113 -23.07 -5.07 22.19
C HIS A 113 -22.85 -6.42 22.88
N HIS A 114 -21.73 -6.57 23.60
CA HIS A 114 -21.42 -7.76 24.40
C HIS A 114 -21.80 -7.59 25.88
N LYS A 115 -22.91 -6.89 26.15
CA LYS A 115 -23.55 -6.72 27.48
C LYS A 115 -22.62 -6.05 28.51
N GLU A 116 -22.94 -6.24 29.79
CA GLU A 116 -22.32 -5.53 30.93
C GLU A 116 -20.79 -5.64 30.98
N ARG A 117 -20.23 -6.77 30.58
CA ARG A 117 -18.78 -6.99 30.57
C ARG A 117 -18.06 -5.97 29.67
N GLU A 118 -18.59 -5.74 28.48
CA GLU A 118 -18.05 -4.71 27.58
C GLU A 118 -18.22 -3.32 28.15
N CYS A 119 -19.40 -2.99 28.69
CA CYS A 119 -19.66 -1.69 29.29
C CYS A 119 -18.69 -1.37 30.43
N ILE A 120 -18.45 -2.34 31.33
CA ILE A 120 -17.46 -2.22 32.40
C ILE A 120 -16.07 -1.97 31.81
N ALA A 121 -15.63 -2.76 30.83
CA ALA A 121 -14.28 -2.66 30.27
C ALA A 121 -14.08 -1.34 29.49
N ASN A 122 -15.03 -0.94 28.65
CA ASN A 122 -15.02 0.34 27.94
C ASN A 122 -14.84 1.50 28.92
N ARG A 123 -15.66 1.52 29.98
CA ARG A 123 -15.63 2.54 31.03
C ARG A 123 -14.28 2.65 31.73
N HIS A 124 -13.64 1.53 32.04
CA HIS A 124 -12.31 1.52 32.65
C HIS A 124 -11.24 2.04 31.68
N ILE A 125 -11.33 1.72 30.39
CA ILE A 125 -10.41 2.25 29.38
C ILE A 125 -10.59 3.76 29.22
N SER A 126 -11.82 4.29 29.18
CA SER A 126 -12.09 5.73 29.15
C SER A 126 -11.46 6.44 30.34
N CYS A 127 -11.66 5.91 31.56
CA CYS A 127 -11.06 6.45 32.77
C CYS A 127 -9.53 6.35 32.77
N ALA A 128 -8.96 5.25 32.25
CA ALA A 128 -7.52 5.14 32.08
C ALA A 128 -6.99 6.22 31.12
N PHE A 129 -7.63 6.44 29.98
CA PHE A 129 -7.23 7.50 29.04
C PHE A 129 -7.30 8.89 29.63
N HIS A 130 -8.27 9.14 30.53
CA HIS A 130 -8.40 10.41 31.23
C HIS A 130 -7.27 10.64 32.24
N HIS A 131 -6.93 9.65 33.06
CA HIS A 131 -5.95 9.80 34.14
C HIS A 131 -4.49 9.64 33.71
N LEU A 132 -4.22 9.00 32.56
CA LEU A 132 -2.87 8.77 32.07
C LEU A 132 -2.35 9.96 31.26
N LYS A 133 -1.20 10.51 31.70
CA LYS A 133 -0.66 11.78 31.19
C LYS A 133 -0.09 11.67 29.78
N THR A 134 0.58 10.58 29.45
CA THR A 134 1.25 10.43 28.15
C THR A 134 0.57 9.42 27.25
N ASN A 135 0.70 9.60 25.93
CA ASN A 135 0.19 8.64 24.94
C ASN A 135 0.84 7.26 25.11
N GLU A 136 2.12 7.20 25.46
CA GLU A 136 2.83 5.95 25.75
C GLU A 136 2.15 5.18 26.90
N GLN A 137 1.79 5.86 27.99
CA GLN A 137 1.10 5.24 29.11
C GLN A 137 -0.29 4.72 28.69
N ARG A 138 -1.07 5.54 27.98
CA ARG A 138 -2.41 5.15 27.46
C ARG A 138 -2.31 3.93 26.56
N ASN A 139 -1.34 3.92 25.66
CA ASN A 139 -1.13 2.85 24.70
C ASN A 139 -0.70 1.54 25.37
N ARG A 140 0.23 1.58 26.34
CA ARG A 140 0.61 0.39 27.13
C ARG A 140 -0.56 -0.16 27.93
N MET A 141 -1.36 0.73 28.55
CA MET A 141 -2.54 0.33 29.32
C MET A 141 -3.59 -0.30 28.41
N LEU A 142 -3.90 0.32 27.27
CA LEU A 142 -4.82 -0.23 26.26
C LEU A 142 -4.38 -1.62 25.80
N TYR A 143 -3.11 -1.76 25.39
CA TYR A 143 -2.57 -3.05 24.96
C TYR A 143 -2.69 -4.10 26.05
N CYS A 144 -2.29 -3.78 27.28
CA CYS A 144 -2.33 -4.73 28.38
C CYS A 144 -3.76 -5.22 28.67
N ILE A 145 -4.73 -4.29 28.73
CA ILE A 145 -6.14 -4.62 28.97
C ILE A 145 -6.66 -5.52 27.84
N MET A 146 -6.52 -5.08 26.58
CA MET A 146 -7.06 -5.82 25.44
C MET A 146 -6.39 -7.19 25.26
N ASN A 147 -5.09 -7.30 25.53
CA ASN A 147 -4.36 -8.57 25.54
C ASN A 147 -4.84 -9.50 26.66
N SER A 148 -5.10 -8.97 27.86
CA SER A 148 -5.66 -9.77 28.95
C SER A 148 -7.08 -10.25 28.62
N LEU A 149 -7.91 -9.40 28.02
CA LEU A 149 -9.25 -9.79 27.60
C LEU A 149 -9.22 -10.86 26.51
N LEU A 150 -8.29 -10.76 25.55
CA LEU A 150 -8.12 -11.72 24.45
C LEU A 150 -7.71 -13.12 24.95
N TYR A 151 -6.75 -13.20 25.87
CA TYR A 151 -6.14 -14.49 26.26
C TYR A 151 -6.60 -15.03 27.62
N ARG A 152 -7.16 -14.21 28.51
CA ARG A 152 -7.53 -14.59 29.89
C ARG A 152 -9.01 -14.40 30.22
N GLY A 153 -9.73 -13.56 29.47
CA GLY A 153 -11.19 -13.39 29.56
C GLY A 153 -11.76 -12.79 30.86
N ARG A 154 -10.92 -12.28 31.78
CA ARG A 154 -11.35 -11.72 33.07
C ARG A 154 -11.05 -10.23 33.19
N ILE A 155 -12.11 -9.41 33.19
CA ILE A 155 -12.02 -7.93 33.20
C ILE A 155 -11.48 -7.39 34.52
N ALA A 156 -11.99 -7.86 35.66
CA ALA A 156 -11.62 -7.32 36.98
C ALA A 156 -10.11 -7.50 37.25
N ASP A 157 -9.59 -8.70 36.96
CA ASP A 157 -8.17 -9.02 37.08
C ASP A 157 -7.33 -8.19 36.09
N SER A 158 -7.87 -7.90 34.89
CA SER A 158 -7.12 -7.19 33.84
C SER A 158 -6.74 -5.75 34.22
N ILE A 159 -7.61 -5.00 34.91
CA ILE A 159 -7.32 -3.59 35.22
C ILE A 159 -6.24 -3.48 36.29
N VAL A 160 -6.36 -4.26 37.37
CA VAL A 160 -5.39 -4.25 38.47
C VAL A 160 -4.03 -4.75 37.99
N ASP A 161 -4.00 -5.91 37.33
CA ASP A 161 -2.77 -6.48 36.76
C ASP A 161 -2.08 -5.49 35.81
N CYS A 162 -2.86 -4.78 34.97
CA CYS A 162 -2.29 -3.88 33.98
C CYS A 162 -1.77 -2.57 34.58
N VAL A 163 -2.40 -2.05 35.62
CA VAL A 163 -1.87 -0.89 36.36
C VAL A 163 -0.48 -1.21 36.93
N GLU A 164 -0.32 -2.40 37.52
CA GLU A 164 0.95 -2.86 38.06
C GLU A 164 1.99 -3.06 36.95
N ARG A 165 1.63 -3.76 35.87
CA ARG A 165 2.52 -4.03 34.73
C ARG A 165 3.01 -2.78 34.00
N VAL A 166 2.17 -1.75 33.92
CA VAL A 166 2.53 -0.47 33.30
C VAL A 166 3.38 0.39 34.25
N GLY A 167 3.53 -0.01 35.52
CA GLY A 167 4.35 0.69 36.51
C GLY A 167 3.69 1.96 37.03
N LEU A 168 2.35 2.02 37.08
CA LEU A 168 1.59 3.19 37.50
C LEU A 168 0.65 2.91 38.69
N PRO A 169 1.12 2.24 39.77
CA PRO A 169 0.27 1.78 40.87
C PRO A 169 -0.51 2.92 41.54
N SER A 170 0.08 4.12 41.61
CA SER A 170 -0.57 5.31 42.22
C SER A 170 -1.81 5.79 41.45
N VAL A 171 -1.96 5.42 40.17
CA VAL A 171 -3.08 5.87 39.31
C VAL A 171 -4.23 4.86 39.31
N GLY A 172 -3.99 3.61 39.71
CA GLY A 172 -5.00 2.54 39.68
C GLY A 172 -6.27 2.87 40.47
N ASN A 173 -6.11 3.37 41.69
CA ASN A 173 -7.24 3.77 42.54
C ASN A 173 -8.07 4.90 41.90
N SER A 174 -7.43 5.85 41.22
CA SER A 174 -8.13 6.91 40.50
C SER A 174 -8.92 6.37 39.31
N ILE A 175 -8.38 5.41 38.56
CA ILE A 175 -9.08 4.78 37.42
C ILE A 175 -10.31 4.02 37.92
N ILE A 176 -10.17 3.22 38.98
CA ILE A 176 -11.28 2.43 39.56
C ILE A 176 -12.35 3.37 40.15
N ALA A 177 -11.94 4.41 40.87
CA ALA A 177 -12.86 5.41 41.41
C ALA A 177 -13.61 6.15 40.30
N CYS A 178 -12.89 6.58 39.25
CA CYS A 178 -13.48 7.20 38.07
C CYS A 178 -14.54 6.28 37.45
N ALA A 179 -14.20 5.00 37.22
CA ALA A 179 -15.08 4.03 36.59
C ALA A 179 -16.38 3.84 37.37
N ASN A 180 -16.39 4.00 38.69
CA ASN A 180 -17.58 3.87 39.53
C ASN A 180 -18.27 5.22 39.85
N SER A 181 -17.90 6.30 39.16
CA SER A 181 -18.42 7.65 39.41
C SER A 181 -19.15 8.24 38.20
N THR A 182 -19.80 9.39 38.40
CA THR A 182 -20.41 10.20 37.33
C THR A 182 -19.38 10.69 36.30
N GLN A 183 -18.10 10.76 36.65
CA GLN A 183 -17.02 11.09 35.71
C GLN A 183 -16.97 10.13 34.53
N SER A 184 -17.15 8.84 34.79
CA SER A 184 -17.18 7.83 33.74
C SER A 184 -18.33 8.01 32.75
N VAL A 185 -19.48 8.51 33.22
CA VAL A 185 -20.64 8.80 32.37
C VAL A 185 -20.33 9.93 31.40
N MET A 186 -19.68 11.00 31.88
CA MET A 186 -19.24 12.12 31.03
C MET A 186 -18.21 11.66 29.98
N LEU A 187 -17.22 10.87 30.39
CA LEU A 187 -16.23 10.32 29.46
C LEU A 187 -16.88 9.41 28.41
N GLN A 188 -17.84 8.58 28.80
CA GLN A 188 -18.60 7.76 27.86
C GLN A 188 -19.46 8.58 26.88
N GLN A 189 -20.00 9.73 27.29
CA GLN A 189 -20.69 10.66 26.38
C GLN A 189 -19.72 11.28 25.36
N GLU A 190 -18.49 11.58 25.78
CA GLU A 190 -17.44 12.04 24.87
C GLU A 190 -17.04 10.93 23.87
N ASP A 191 -16.86 9.69 24.34
CA ASP A 191 -16.54 8.54 23.50
C ASP A 191 -17.67 8.20 22.51
N GLU A 192 -18.92 8.32 22.94
CA GLU A 192 -20.12 8.19 22.09
C GLU A 192 -20.09 9.23 20.97
N LYS A 193 -19.93 10.51 21.32
CA LYS A 193 -19.88 11.62 20.35
C LYS A 193 -18.71 11.46 19.38
N GLU A 194 -17.55 11.07 19.86
CA GLU A 194 -16.38 10.85 19.01
C GLU A 194 -16.62 9.66 18.05
N THR A 195 -17.20 8.57 18.55
CA THR A 195 -17.52 7.38 17.74
C THR A 195 -18.51 7.69 16.64
N GLN A 196 -19.49 8.58 16.87
CA GLN A 196 -20.41 9.07 15.84
C GLN A 196 -19.68 9.79 14.70
N THR A 197 -18.49 10.33 14.92
CA THR A 197 -17.66 10.91 13.83
C THR A 197 -16.87 9.87 13.05
N ILE A 198 -16.71 8.66 13.58
CA ILE A 198 -15.93 7.57 13.00
C ILE A 198 -16.86 6.61 12.24
N LEU A 199 -17.96 6.21 12.88
CA LEU A 199 -18.96 5.28 12.35
C LEU A 199 -20.14 6.03 11.73
N THR A 200 -19.88 6.75 10.63
CA THR A 200 -20.92 7.55 9.94
C THR A 200 -21.65 6.80 8.83
N ASN A 201 -21.05 5.72 8.32
CA ASN A 201 -21.51 5.00 7.13
C ASN A 201 -21.83 3.54 7.47
N GLU A 202 -22.70 2.93 6.66
CA GLU A 202 -22.96 1.49 6.70
C GLU A 202 -21.98 0.71 5.80
N PRO A 203 -21.64 -0.56 6.15
CA PRO A 203 -22.02 -1.27 7.36
C PRO A 203 -21.27 -0.74 8.59
N ARG A 204 -21.96 -0.65 9.73
CA ARG A 204 -21.32 -0.34 11.02
C ARG A 204 -20.77 -1.59 11.67
N PHE A 205 -19.46 -1.60 11.92
CA PHE A 205 -18.76 -2.65 12.64
C PHE A 205 -17.60 -2.09 13.45
N VAL A 206 -16.98 -2.93 14.28
CA VAL A 206 -15.75 -2.61 14.99
C VAL A 206 -14.78 -3.78 14.92
N PRO A 207 -13.47 -3.54 14.89
CA PRO A 207 -12.80 -2.25 14.97
C PRO A 207 -12.90 -1.48 13.64
N TYR A 208 -13.03 -0.16 13.74
CA TYR A 208 -13.15 0.73 12.58
C TYR A 208 -12.16 1.89 12.68
N ILE A 209 -11.38 2.09 11.63
CA ILE A 209 -10.35 3.12 11.54
C ILE A 209 -10.78 4.27 10.62
N LYS A 210 -10.35 5.48 10.94
CA LYS A 210 -10.51 6.67 10.11
C LYS A 210 -9.18 7.40 10.01
N PHE A 211 -8.76 7.71 8.78
CA PHE A 211 -7.63 8.58 8.51
C PHE A 211 -8.11 9.98 8.13
N GLY A 212 -7.53 11.01 8.76
CA GLY A 212 -8.02 12.38 8.62
C GLY A 212 -9.41 12.57 9.26
N ASP A 213 -10.21 13.48 8.71
CA ASP A 213 -11.47 13.89 9.35
C ASP A 213 -12.71 13.10 8.91
N LYS A 214 -12.67 12.46 7.74
CA LYS A 214 -13.83 11.75 7.15
C LYS A 214 -13.59 10.24 7.05
N PRO A 215 -14.55 9.39 7.45
CA PRO A 215 -14.40 7.94 7.36
C PRO A 215 -14.74 7.43 5.96
N ALA A 216 -14.15 6.28 5.60
CA ALA A 216 -14.54 5.52 4.43
C ALA A 216 -14.35 4.02 4.68
N LEU A 217 -15.23 3.19 4.10
CA LEU A 217 -15.14 1.73 4.22
C LEU A 217 -13.84 1.19 3.62
N HIS A 218 -13.36 1.80 2.52
CA HIS A 218 -12.07 1.46 1.92
C HIS A 218 -10.87 1.60 2.87
N MET A 219 -10.97 2.41 3.94
CA MET A 219 -9.88 2.53 4.92
C MET A 219 -9.67 1.24 5.72
N GLN A 220 -10.71 0.41 5.87
CA GLN A 220 -10.68 -0.71 6.83
C GLN A 220 -9.71 -1.81 6.42
N TYR A 221 -9.49 -2.00 5.12
CA TYR A 221 -8.53 -2.99 4.65
C TYR A 221 -7.09 -2.68 5.10
N TYR A 222 -6.76 -1.41 5.35
CA TYR A 222 -5.41 -1.00 5.75
C TYR A 222 -5.07 -1.39 7.19
N GLN A 223 -6.05 -1.86 7.98
CA GLN A 223 -5.79 -2.48 9.27
C GLN A 223 -4.75 -3.62 9.17
N LEU A 224 -4.65 -4.30 8.02
CA LEU A 224 -3.75 -5.43 7.80
C LEU A 224 -2.29 -5.04 7.48
N PHE A 225 -1.98 -3.76 7.34
CA PHE A 225 -0.65 -3.24 6.95
C PHE A 225 -0.53 -1.74 7.30
N LEU A 226 -0.87 -1.40 8.55
CA LEU A 226 -0.90 -0.03 9.07
C LEU A 226 0.48 0.62 9.05
N ASP A 227 1.53 -0.13 9.35
CA ASP A 227 2.92 0.35 9.34
C ASP A 227 3.29 1.01 8.00
N THR A 228 3.08 0.27 6.92
CA THR A 228 3.44 0.66 5.57
C THR A 228 2.60 1.87 5.12
N LYS A 229 1.29 1.85 5.40
CA LYS A 229 0.41 2.94 4.97
C LYS A 229 0.62 4.22 5.75
N ILE A 230 0.82 4.15 7.06
CA ILE A 230 1.16 5.32 7.87
C ILE A 230 2.48 5.92 7.42
N ALA A 231 3.50 5.08 7.15
CA ALA A 231 4.78 5.55 6.64
C ALA A 231 4.64 6.25 5.28
N ALA A 232 3.91 5.65 4.33
CA ALA A 232 3.67 6.25 3.02
C ALA A 232 2.92 7.59 3.14
N MET A 233 1.81 7.64 3.89
CA MET A 233 1.01 8.85 4.08
C MET A 233 1.81 9.97 4.77
N SER A 234 2.62 9.64 5.78
CA SER A 234 3.48 10.62 6.45
C SER A 234 4.61 11.12 5.55
N SER A 235 5.17 10.26 4.69
CA SER A 235 6.14 10.66 3.67
C SER A 235 5.57 11.73 2.73
N THR A 236 4.34 11.53 2.24
CA THR A 236 3.62 12.53 1.43
C THR A 236 3.47 13.87 2.17
N LEU A 237 3.08 13.82 3.45
CA LEU A 237 2.89 15.01 4.29
C LEU A 237 4.19 15.77 4.58
N ARG A 238 5.31 15.06 4.67
CA ARG A 238 6.63 15.62 5.00
C ARG A 238 7.46 16.00 3.78
N SER A 239 6.98 15.72 2.56
CA SER A 239 7.73 16.02 1.33
C SER A 239 8.08 17.51 1.26
N LEU A 240 9.34 17.82 0.92
CA LEU A 240 9.94 19.16 0.96
C LEU A 240 9.51 20.08 -0.20
N SER A 241 8.27 19.97 -0.69
CA SER A 241 7.74 20.93 -1.66
C SER A 241 7.62 22.30 -0.99
N PRO A 242 8.02 23.41 -1.66
CA PRO A 242 7.89 24.75 -1.11
C PRO A 242 6.45 24.97 -0.65
N ARG A 243 6.26 25.29 0.64
CA ARG A 243 4.91 25.62 1.14
C ARG A 243 4.39 26.80 0.32
N SER A 244 3.29 26.58 -0.39
CA SER A 244 2.62 27.66 -1.09
C SER A 244 2.26 28.76 -0.08
N ARG A 245 2.49 30.01 -0.47
CA ARG A 245 2.07 31.19 0.30
C ARG A 245 0.59 31.48 0.14
N THR A 246 -0.10 30.79 -0.78
CA THR A 246 -1.54 30.94 -0.96
C THR A 246 -2.29 30.14 0.11
N PRO A 247 -3.39 30.67 0.65
CA PRO A 247 -4.29 29.90 1.49
C PRO A 247 -4.77 28.62 0.80
N PRO A 248 -5.01 27.53 1.54
CA PRO A 248 -5.51 26.30 0.96
C PRO A 248 -6.91 26.53 0.40
N THR A 249 -7.19 25.97 -0.77
CA THR A 249 -8.52 26.09 -1.40
C THR A 249 -9.51 25.06 -0.87
N SER A 250 -9.04 24.10 -0.08
CA SER A 250 -9.87 23.10 0.57
C SER A 250 -9.41 22.76 1.98
N LYS A 251 -10.27 22.09 2.75
CA LYS A 251 -9.99 21.62 4.12
C LYS A 251 -9.57 20.16 4.19
N CYS A 252 -9.19 19.57 3.05
CA CYS A 252 -8.89 18.15 2.97
C CYS A 252 -7.73 17.74 3.87
N THR A 253 -8.01 16.84 4.80
CA THR A 253 -7.04 16.13 5.65
C THR A 253 -6.97 14.64 5.31
N THR A 254 -7.70 14.18 4.31
CA THR A 254 -7.81 12.77 3.93
C THR A 254 -6.65 12.39 3.00
N PRO A 255 -5.96 11.26 3.24
CA PRO A 255 -4.91 10.77 2.35
C PRO A 255 -5.38 10.57 0.90
N PRO A 256 -4.49 10.76 -0.09
CA PRO A 256 -4.80 10.57 -1.51
C PRO A 256 -5.50 9.26 -1.85
N ASP A 257 -5.11 8.16 -1.25
CA ASP A 257 -5.73 6.83 -1.39
C ASP A 257 -7.27 6.82 -1.37
N PHE A 258 -7.88 7.75 -0.61
CA PHE A 258 -9.31 7.75 -0.32
C PHE A 258 -10.07 8.92 -0.93
N TRP A 259 -9.43 9.78 -1.73
CA TRP A 259 -10.06 11.02 -2.23
C TRP A 259 -11.38 10.77 -2.99
N CYS A 260 -11.52 9.60 -3.63
CA CYS A 260 -12.68 9.16 -4.41
C CYS A 260 -13.39 7.96 -3.75
N SER A 261 -13.46 7.94 -2.42
CA SER A 261 -14.11 6.87 -1.64
C SER A 261 -15.54 7.19 -1.21
N THR A 262 -15.86 8.45 -0.94
CA THR A 262 -17.22 8.93 -0.61
C THR A 262 -17.43 10.31 -1.23
N SER A 263 -18.69 10.69 -1.51
CA SER A 263 -19.02 12.02 -2.05
C SER A 263 -18.49 13.15 -1.16
N ASP A 264 -18.55 12.97 0.17
CA ASP A 264 -18.08 14.00 1.11
C ASP A 264 -16.56 14.20 1.05
N ILE A 265 -15.80 13.11 0.92
CA ILE A 265 -14.35 13.20 0.73
C ILE A 265 -14.06 13.79 -0.65
N THR A 266 -14.76 13.35 -1.71
CA THR A 266 -14.52 13.81 -3.08
C THR A 266 -14.75 15.30 -3.26
N LYS A 267 -15.84 15.84 -2.70
CA LYS A 267 -16.16 17.28 -2.76
C LYS A 267 -15.20 18.13 -1.94
N GLU A 268 -14.69 17.63 -0.82
CA GLU A 268 -13.76 18.37 0.02
C GLU A 268 -12.32 18.29 -0.51
N CYS A 269 -11.90 17.14 -1.01
CA CYS A 269 -10.52 16.89 -1.39
C CYS A 269 -10.21 17.25 -2.84
N PHE A 270 -11.12 16.97 -3.77
CA PHE A 270 -10.86 17.25 -5.17
C PHE A 270 -12.13 17.70 -5.91
N ASN A 271 -12.77 16.84 -6.71
CA ASN A 271 -14.06 17.11 -7.34
C ASN A 271 -14.70 15.83 -7.92
N GLU A 272 -16.02 15.84 -8.08
CA GLU A 272 -16.82 14.71 -8.57
C GLU A 272 -16.52 14.33 -10.02
N ASN A 273 -16.25 15.32 -10.88
CA ASN A 273 -15.91 15.07 -12.28
C ASN A 273 -14.58 14.34 -12.40
N GLY A 274 -13.59 14.71 -11.59
CA GLY A 274 -12.31 14.03 -11.46
C GLY A 274 -12.51 12.60 -10.99
N CYS A 275 -13.34 12.38 -9.96
CA CYS A 275 -13.63 11.03 -9.43
C CYS A 275 -14.25 10.15 -10.50
N THR A 276 -15.26 10.64 -11.21
CA THR A 276 -15.89 9.94 -12.33
C THR A 276 -14.89 9.63 -13.44
N THR A 277 -14.08 10.63 -13.85
CA THR A 277 -13.06 10.47 -14.89
C THR A 277 -12.03 9.41 -14.52
N TYR A 278 -11.50 9.48 -13.29
CA TYR A 278 -10.53 8.52 -12.78
C TYR A 278 -11.11 7.10 -12.71
N LEU A 279 -12.29 6.94 -12.12
CA LEU A 279 -12.94 5.63 -11.99
C LEU A 279 -13.23 5.00 -13.37
N ASN A 280 -13.66 5.80 -14.34
CA ASN A 280 -13.87 5.33 -15.72
C ASN A 280 -12.56 4.92 -16.40
N THR A 281 -11.47 5.64 -16.13
CA THR A 281 -10.14 5.35 -16.69
C THR A 281 -9.63 3.99 -16.24
N ILE A 282 -9.82 3.64 -14.96
CA ILE A 282 -9.29 2.40 -14.37
C ILE A 282 -10.26 1.21 -14.49
N TYR A 283 -11.53 1.44 -14.86
CA TYR A 283 -12.54 0.39 -14.85
C TYR A 283 -12.22 -0.74 -15.83
N GLY A 284 -12.17 -1.96 -15.31
CA GLY A 284 -11.85 -3.16 -16.07
C GLY A 284 -10.40 -3.28 -16.51
N GLN A 285 -9.53 -2.31 -16.18
CA GLN A 285 -8.12 -2.33 -16.58
C GLN A 285 -7.28 -3.04 -15.52
N PRO A 286 -6.58 -4.13 -15.87
CA PRO A 286 -5.56 -4.71 -15.01
C PRO A 286 -4.45 -3.71 -14.68
N ILE A 287 -3.90 -3.80 -13.47
CA ILE A 287 -2.72 -3.05 -13.06
C ILE A 287 -1.52 -3.55 -13.88
N ASP A 288 -0.86 -2.68 -14.62
CA ASP A 288 0.37 -3.01 -15.35
C ASP A 288 1.56 -2.96 -14.39
N LEU A 289 2.07 -4.13 -14.04
CA LEU A 289 3.22 -4.28 -13.17
C LEU A 289 4.44 -4.69 -14.00
N THR A 290 5.44 -3.83 -14.11
CA THR A 290 6.76 -4.21 -14.66
C THR A 290 7.74 -4.36 -13.52
N ILE A 291 8.45 -5.49 -13.48
CA ILE A 291 9.44 -5.81 -12.46
C ILE A 291 10.77 -6.03 -13.15
N ILE A 292 11.71 -5.13 -12.89
CA ILE A 292 13.10 -5.27 -13.29
C ILE A 292 13.81 -6.02 -12.17
N TYR A 293 14.49 -7.12 -12.49
CA TYR A 293 15.17 -7.98 -11.52
C TYR A 293 16.61 -8.24 -11.95
N ASP A 294 17.48 -8.50 -11.00
CA ASP A 294 18.85 -8.96 -11.25
C ASP A 294 18.93 -10.45 -10.88
N SER A 295 19.24 -11.30 -11.86
CA SER A 295 19.40 -12.75 -11.65
C SER A 295 20.59 -13.10 -10.77
N SER A 296 21.60 -12.23 -10.70
CA SER A 296 22.79 -12.45 -9.88
C SER A 296 22.55 -12.15 -8.41
N GLU A 297 21.58 -11.27 -8.11
CA GLU A 297 21.25 -10.84 -6.76
C GLU A 297 20.26 -11.80 -6.09
N PRO A 298 20.63 -12.51 -5.01
CA PRO A 298 19.78 -13.53 -4.39
C PRO A 298 18.41 -12.99 -3.93
N THR A 299 18.37 -11.77 -3.40
CA THR A 299 17.13 -11.15 -2.91
C THR A 299 16.17 -10.85 -4.06
N SER A 300 16.69 -10.37 -5.18
CA SER A 300 15.94 -10.07 -6.41
C SER A 300 15.39 -11.34 -7.05
N ARG A 301 16.21 -12.39 -7.19
CA ARG A 301 15.76 -13.71 -7.67
C ARG A 301 14.66 -14.27 -6.77
N HIS A 302 14.88 -14.29 -5.45
CA HIS A 302 13.90 -14.82 -4.48
C HIS A 302 12.58 -14.07 -4.53
N TYR A 303 12.60 -12.76 -4.76
CA TYR A 303 11.39 -11.96 -4.90
C TYR A 303 10.53 -12.42 -6.09
N ILE A 304 11.15 -12.68 -7.24
CA ILE A 304 10.44 -13.18 -8.42
C ILE A 304 9.94 -14.61 -8.22
N THR A 305 10.81 -15.52 -7.78
CA THR A 305 10.50 -16.97 -7.73
C THR A 305 9.55 -17.34 -6.61
N ASN A 306 9.56 -16.60 -5.49
CA ASN A 306 8.68 -16.90 -4.36
C ASN A 306 7.52 -15.92 -4.26
N TYR A 307 7.80 -14.63 -4.09
CA TYR A 307 6.72 -13.67 -3.79
C TYR A 307 5.82 -13.42 -5.00
N ILE A 308 6.40 -13.05 -6.15
CA ILE A 308 5.62 -12.74 -7.37
C ILE A 308 4.90 -13.99 -7.89
N ALA A 309 5.59 -15.13 -7.93
CA ALA A 309 5.00 -16.39 -8.36
C ALA A 309 3.79 -16.77 -7.50
N LYS A 310 3.97 -16.85 -6.18
CA LYS A 310 2.93 -17.28 -5.24
C LYS A 310 1.76 -16.30 -5.18
N HIS A 311 2.05 -15.01 -4.99
CA HIS A 311 1.02 -14.04 -4.62
C HIS A 311 0.37 -13.35 -5.80
N LEU A 312 1.02 -13.29 -6.97
CA LEU A 312 0.46 -12.59 -8.14
C LEU A 312 0.16 -13.53 -9.31
N ILE A 313 1.10 -14.41 -9.70
CA ILE A 313 0.93 -15.29 -10.88
C ILE A 313 -0.02 -16.45 -10.56
N GLN A 314 0.23 -17.15 -9.46
CA GLN A 314 -0.51 -18.36 -9.07
C GLN A 314 -1.80 -18.05 -8.32
N SER A 315 -1.92 -16.85 -7.74
CA SER A 315 -3.10 -16.42 -6.98
C SER A 315 -4.33 -16.23 -7.88
N PRO A 316 -5.39 -17.06 -7.73
CA PRO A 316 -6.59 -16.93 -8.55
C PRO A 316 -7.31 -15.59 -8.38
N GLU A 317 -7.22 -15.00 -7.18
CA GLU A 317 -7.88 -13.75 -6.80
C GLU A 317 -7.20 -12.51 -7.39
N VAL A 318 -5.92 -12.62 -7.74
CA VAL A 318 -5.08 -11.49 -8.17
C VAL A 318 -4.71 -11.59 -9.66
N ARG A 319 -4.48 -12.79 -10.19
CA ARG A 319 -3.93 -13.00 -11.55
C ARG A 319 -4.71 -12.33 -12.68
N SER A 320 -6.04 -12.16 -12.53
CA SER A 320 -6.89 -11.49 -13.53
C SER A 320 -6.87 -9.96 -13.41
N LYS A 321 -6.36 -9.43 -12.30
CA LYS A 321 -6.36 -8.01 -11.94
C LYS A 321 -5.02 -7.31 -12.23
N VAL A 322 -4.00 -8.07 -12.63
CA VAL A 322 -2.64 -7.58 -12.88
C VAL A 322 -2.09 -8.14 -14.19
N ARG A 323 -1.37 -7.31 -14.94
CA ARG A 323 -0.54 -7.72 -16.08
C ARG A 323 0.93 -7.59 -15.70
N ILE A 324 1.62 -8.72 -15.61
CA ILE A 324 3.00 -8.78 -15.08
C ILE A 324 4.00 -8.89 -16.23
N LYS A 325 4.95 -7.95 -16.26
CA LYS A 325 6.09 -7.95 -17.19
C LYS A 325 7.38 -8.11 -16.38
N ILE A 326 7.96 -9.30 -16.44
CA ILE A 326 9.25 -9.58 -15.79
C ILE A 326 10.36 -9.22 -16.78
N ARG A 327 11.36 -8.46 -16.34
CA ARG A 327 12.50 -8.01 -17.16
C ARG A 327 13.80 -8.17 -16.40
N ALA A 328 14.80 -8.72 -17.06
CA ALA A 328 16.16 -8.69 -16.54
C ALA A 328 16.66 -7.24 -16.50
N ALA A 329 17.39 -6.90 -15.45
CA ALA A 329 18.10 -5.64 -15.31
C ALA A 329 19.23 -5.58 -16.34
N ALA A 330 19.43 -4.40 -16.93
CA ALA A 330 20.62 -4.14 -17.72
C ALA A 330 21.86 -4.24 -16.85
N ILE A 331 22.85 -5.04 -17.28
CA ILE A 331 24.18 -5.00 -16.67
C ILE A 331 24.84 -3.64 -16.90
N THR A 332 25.73 -3.24 -16.01
CA THR A 332 26.51 -2.01 -16.14
C THR A 332 27.55 -2.13 -17.27
N PRO A 333 28.03 -1.00 -17.83
CA PRO A 333 29.16 -1.02 -18.76
C PRO A 333 30.46 -1.59 -18.17
N ALA A 334 30.59 -1.66 -16.84
CA ALA A 334 31.73 -2.32 -16.19
C ALA A 334 31.57 -3.84 -16.23
N GLU A 335 30.38 -4.35 -15.90
CA GLU A 335 30.06 -5.78 -15.98
C GLU A 335 30.12 -6.30 -17.42
N GLU A 336 29.64 -5.53 -18.40
CA GLU A 336 29.71 -5.92 -19.83
C GLU A 336 31.16 -6.06 -20.33
N ARG A 337 32.07 -5.21 -19.84
CA ARG A 337 33.51 -5.32 -20.11
C ARG A 337 34.11 -6.53 -19.41
N ALA A 338 33.67 -6.84 -18.19
CA ALA A 338 34.09 -8.05 -17.49
C ALA A 338 33.69 -9.33 -18.25
N CYS A 339 32.57 -9.32 -18.98
CA CYS A 339 32.15 -10.42 -19.87
C CYS A 339 33.11 -10.71 -21.03
N ALA A 340 34.11 -9.86 -21.32
CA ALA A 340 35.00 -9.98 -22.48
C ALA A 340 36.37 -10.62 -22.16
N GLY A 341 36.66 -10.93 -20.88
CA GLY A 341 37.94 -11.48 -20.46
C GLY A 341 38.01 -13.02 -20.49
N ARG A 342 39.21 -13.60 -20.68
CA ARG A 342 39.46 -15.06 -20.52
C ARG A 342 39.21 -15.57 -19.09
N ASN A 343 39.23 -14.67 -18.10
CA ASN A 343 38.87 -14.90 -16.69
C ASN A 343 37.58 -14.16 -16.27
N GLY A 344 36.78 -13.70 -17.24
CA GLY A 344 35.57 -12.93 -16.99
C GLY A 344 34.45 -13.76 -16.36
N THR A 345 33.59 -13.12 -15.58
CA THR A 345 32.31 -13.71 -15.17
C THR A 345 31.54 -14.15 -16.42
N ASN A 346 31.08 -15.40 -16.43
CA ASN A 346 30.36 -15.94 -17.56
C ASN A 346 28.98 -15.27 -17.68
N CYS A 347 28.84 -14.33 -18.61
CA CYS A 347 27.60 -13.57 -18.82
C CYS A 347 26.56 -14.32 -19.67
N HIS A 348 26.66 -15.66 -19.77
CA HIS A 348 25.68 -16.48 -20.48
C HIS A 348 24.26 -16.27 -19.96
N ASP A 349 24.06 -16.09 -18.65
CA ASP A 349 22.73 -15.88 -18.07
C ASP A 349 22.09 -14.60 -18.60
N TYR A 350 22.82 -13.47 -18.57
CA TYR A 350 22.35 -12.20 -19.12
C TYR A 350 22.09 -12.28 -20.63
N ALA A 351 22.99 -12.96 -21.36
CA ALA A 351 22.83 -13.14 -22.80
C ALA A 351 21.56 -13.94 -23.13
N ILE A 352 21.30 -15.05 -22.42
CA ILE A 352 20.10 -15.87 -22.59
C ILE A 352 18.84 -15.06 -22.27
N GLN A 353 18.82 -14.31 -21.16
CA GLN A 353 17.68 -13.48 -20.77
C GLN A 353 17.36 -12.39 -21.81
N GLU A 354 18.38 -11.68 -22.30
CA GLU A 354 18.19 -10.66 -23.36
C GLU A 354 17.71 -11.29 -24.67
N CYS A 355 18.26 -12.44 -25.05
CA CYS A 355 17.83 -13.12 -26.26
C CYS A 355 16.38 -13.61 -26.16
N ILE A 356 15.94 -14.13 -25.02
CA ILE A 356 14.52 -14.48 -24.79
C ILE A 356 13.64 -13.25 -24.92
N ALA A 357 14.03 -12.13 -24.30
CA ALA A 357 13.26 -10.89 -24.34
C ALA A 357 13.09 -10.28 -25.74
N ASN A 358 13.91 -10.68 -26.72
CA ASN A 358 13.91 -10.11 -28.07
C ASN A 358 13.59 -11.13 -29.19
N LYS A 359 13.82 -12.44 -28.99
CA LYS A 359 13.52 -13.49 -29.98
C LYS A 359 12.12 -14.09 -29.81
N VAL A 360 11.54 -14.03 -28.61
CA VAL A 360 10.19 -14.56 -28.37
C VAL A 360 9.15 -13.60 -28.93
N ALA A 361 8.39 -14.06 -29.92
CA ALA A 361 7.38 -13.24 -30.60
C ALA A 361 6.21 -12.84 -29.68
N ASN A 362 5.72 -13.77 -28.86
CA ASN A 362 4.63 -13.49 -27.92
C ASN A 362 5.17 -12.82 -26.66
N LYS A 363 4.93 -11.51 -26.53
CA LYS A 363 5.36 -10.72 -25.37
C LYS A 363 4.80 -11.20 -24.04
N GLN A 364 3.66 -11.89 -24.03
CA GLN A 364 3.06 -12.46 -22.82
C GLN A 364 3.81 -13.70 -22.33
N GLU A 365 4.47 -14.44 -23.23
CA GLU A 365 5.25 -15.64 -22.90
C GLU A 365 6.64 -15.30 -22.35
N ILE A 366 7.19 -14.13 -22.68
CA ILE A 366 8.51 -13.69 -22.20
C ILE A 366 8.60 -13.79 -20.67
N SER A 367 7.61 -13.25 -19.95
CA SER A 367 7.59 -13.28 -18.48
C SER A 367 7.59 -14.70 -17.94
N LYS A 368 6.84 -15.62 -18.58
CA LYS A 368 6.77 -17.03 -18.15
C LYS A 368 8.09 -17.74 -18.36
N LEU A 369 8.72 -17.55 -19.52
CA LEU A 369 10.02 -18.14 -19.85
C LEU A 369 11.13 -17.62 -18.93
N LEU A 370 11.18 -16.31 -18.68
CA LEU A 370 12.13 -15.72 -17.74
C LEU A 370 11.90 -16.19 -16.30
N HIS A 371 10.64 -16.32 -15.88
CA HIS A 371 10.32 -16.89 -14.57
C HIS A 371 10.77 -18.35 -14.45
N CYS A 372 10.50 -19.20 -15.46
CA CYS A 372 10.98 -20.59 -15.48
C CYS A 372 12.50 -20.67 -15.39
N LEU A 373 13.22 -19.82 -16.14
CA LEU A 373 14.68 -19.78 -16.06
C LEU A 373 15.15 -19.44 -14.66
N LEU A 374 14.57 -18.42 -14.02
CA LEU A 374 14.94 -18.03 -12.66
C LEU A 374 14.62 -19.11 -11.63
N ASP A 375 13.47 -19.77 -11.76
CA ASP A 375 12.99 -20.77 -10.81
C ASP A 375 13.78 -22.08 -10.91
N ALA A 376 14.08 -22.52 -12.14
CA ALA A 376 14.88 -23.72 -12.38
C ALA A 376 16.39 -23.50 -12.18
N HIS A 377 16.84 -22.26 -12.02
CA HIS A 377 18.24 -21.90 -11.85
C HIS A 377 18.71 -22.09 -10.39
N GLN A 378 19.38 -23.21 -10.16
CA GLN A 378 19.94 -23.58 -8.86
C GLN A 378 21.31 -22.90 -8.60
N THR A 379 22.11 -22.66 -9.63
CA THR A 379 23.49 -22.12 -9.55
C THR A 379 23.74 -21.05 -10.64
N PRO A 380 24.29 -19.86 -10.31
CA PRO A 380 24.74 -18.83 -11.27
C PRO A 380 25.60 -19.38 -12.41
N GLY A 381 25.25 -19.08 -13.66
CA GLY A 381 25.96 -19.48 -14.88
C GLY A 381 25.32 -20.64 -15.67
N ASP A 382 24.27 -21.27 -15.14
CA ASP A 382 23.64 -22.47 -15.73
C ASP A 382 22.31 -22.18 -16.45
N MET A 383 21.92 -20.91 -16.66
CA MET A 383 20.68 -20.62 -17.40
C MET A 383 20.74 -21.14 -18.84
N TYR A 384 21.93 -21.22 -19.43
CA TYR A 384 22.15 -21.88 -20.71
C TYR A 384 21.64 -23.34 -20.71
N LEU A 385 22.06 -24.12 -19.71
CA LEU A 385 21.67 -25.53 -19.58
C LEU A 385 20.17 -25.65 -19.29
N THR A 386 19.67 -24.78 -18.42
CA THR A 386 18.25 -24.73 -18.05
C THR A 386 17.36 -24.41 -19.26
N TRP A 387 17.77 -23.44 -20.08
CA TRP A 387 17.10 -23.12 -21.34
C TRP A 387 17.12 -24.32 -22.28
N ALA A 388 18.31 -24.89 -22.52
CA ALA A 388 18.50 -25.97 -23.48
C ALA A 388 17.71 -27.26 -23.15
N ALA A 389 17.42 -27.49 -21.87
CA ALA A 389 16.79 -28.73 -21.41
C ALA A 389 15.33 -28.60 -20.95
N LYS A 390 14.92 -27.46 -20.36
CA LYS A 390 13.64 -27.37 -19.61
C LYS A 390 12.69 -26.30 -20.13
N CYS A 391 13.10 -25.03 -20.14
CA CYS A 391 12.14 -23.93 -20.27
C CYS A 391 11.69 -23.62 -21.71
N HIS A 392 12.46 -24.02 -22.74
CA HIS A 392 12.18 -23.66 -24.13
C HIS A 392 10.88 -24.25 -24.69
N PHE A 393 10.39 -25.37 -24.15
CA PHE A 393 9.17 -26.04 -24.61
C PHE A 393 7.87 -25.34 -24.16
N MET A 394 7.94 -24.31 -23.32
CA MET A 394 6.73 -23.63 -22.82
C MET A 394 6.04 -22.72 -23.84
N GLN A 395 6.62 -22.51 -25.03
CA GLN A 395 5.92 -21.78 -26.09
C GLN A 395 4.96 -22.73 -26.84
N ASP A 396 3.66 -22.45 -26.77
CA ASP A 396 2.67 -23.18 -27.57
C ASP A 396 2.94 -22.98 -29.08
N VAL A 397 3.17 -24.10 -29.77
CA VAL A 397 2.85 -24.41 -31.18
C VAL A 397 3.51 -23.61 -32.32
N TYR A 398 4.14 -22.45 -32.11
CA TYR A 398 4.45 -21.53 -33.24
C TYR A 398 5.93 -21.26 -33.60
N ASN A 399 6.93 -21.76 -32.86
CA ASN A 399 8.34 -21.60 -33.27
C ASN A 399 9.18 -22.86 -33.00
N MET A 400 9.28 -23.74 -34.01
CA MET A 400 10.04 -24.98 -33.92
C MET A 400 11.55 -24.78 -33.66
N ASN A 401 12.09 -23.58 -33.88
CA ASN A 401 13.52 -23.27 -33.72
C ASN A 401 13.81 -22.27 -32.59
N LEU A 402 12.84 -21.96 -31.71
CA LEU A 402 13.03 -20.94 -30.66
C LEU A 402 14.25 -21.23 -29.77
N LYS A 403 14.48 -22.50 -29.45
CA LYS A 403 15.62 -22.94 -28.66
C LYS A 403 16.92 -22.51 -29.34
N GLU A 404 17.09 -22.90 -30.59
CA GLU A 404 18.27 -22.65 -31.41
C GLU A 404 18.48 -21.15 -31.64
N ASP A 405 17.42 -20.39 -31.92
CA ASP A 405 17.48 -18.93 -32.13
C ASP A 405 17.99 -18.18 -30.90
N VAL A 406 17.52 -18.57 -29.70
CA VAL A 406 17.96 -17.97 -28.44
C VAL A 406 19.40 -18.36 -28.13
N LEU A 407 19.78 -19.62 -28.32
CA LEU A 407 21.14 -20.10 -28.09
C LEU A 407 22.13 -19.45 -29.06
N TYR A 408 21.77 -19.32 -30.33
CA TYR A 408 22.57 -18.63 -31.34
C TYR A 408 22.77 -17.16 -30.96
N CYS A 409 21.69 -16.45 -30.63
CA CYS A 409 21.76 -15.06 -30.17
C CYS A 409 22.68 -14.90 -28.95
N ALA A 410 22.58 -15.79 -27.95
CA ALA A 410 23.37 -15.71 -26.73
C ALA A 410 24.86 -16.02 -26.95
N SER A 411 25.19 -16.83 -27.95
CA SER A 411 26.56 -17.19 -28.33
C SER A 411 27.27 -16.13 -29.19
N THR A 412 26.52 -15.17 -29.76
CA THR A 412 27.06 -14.13 -30.65
C THR A 412 27.10 -12.77 -29.94
N GLN A 413 27.49 -11.71 -30.64
CA GLN A 413 27.42 -10.34 -30.10
C GLN A 413 26.00 -9.73 -30.18
N GLU A 414 25.00 -10.46 -30.68
CA GLU A 414 23.64 -9.96 -30.87
C GLU A 414 23.02 -9.51 -29.54
N TRP A 415 23.17 -10.29 -28.47
CA TRP A 415 22.65 -9.94 -27.13
C TRP A 415 23.20 -8.62 -26.60
N ARG A 416 24.43 -8.22 -26.97
CA ARG A 416 25.02 -6.93 -26.54
C ARG A 416 24.27 -5.75 -27.15
N VAL A 417 23.70 -5.90 -28.35
CA VAL A 417 22.86 -4.87 -28.96
C VAL A 417 21.54 -4.73 -28.18
N TYR A 418 20.93 -5.86 -27.80
CA TYR A 418 19.71 -5.87 -26.99
C TYR A 418 19.92 -5.27 -25.60
N TRP A 419 21.01 -5.66 -24.94
CA TRP A 419 21.43 -5.07 -23.67
C TRP A 419 21.60 -3.55 -23.75
N ARG A 420 22.29 -3.00 -24.77
CA ARG A 420 22.44 -1.53 -24.91
C ARG A 420 21.10 -0.82 -25.02
N ARG A 421 20.13 -1.42 -25.72
CA ARG A 421 18.75 -0.90 -25.79
C ARG A 421 18.04 -1.01 -24.44
N ARG A 422 18.28 -2.07 -23.67
CA ARG A 422 17.77 -2.24 -22.30
C ARG A 422 18.29 -1.14 -21.39
N LEU A 423 19.60 -0.93 -21.38
CA LEU A 423 20.27 0.10 -20.59
C LEU A 423 19.73 1.50 -20.92
N GLN A 424 19.54 1.81 -22.20
CA GLN A 424 18.93 3.08 -22.63
C GLN A 424 17.48 3.21 -22.14
N MET A 425 16.67 2.15 -22.27
CA MET A 425 15.29 2.18 -21.79
C MET A 425 15.22 2.37 -20.26
N GLU A 426 16.07 1.69 -19.50
CA GLU A 426 16.14 1.87 -18.04
C GLU A 426 16.60 3.27 -17.64
N ALA A 427 17.52 3.87 -18.41
CA ALA A 427 17.93 5.26 -18.21
C ALA A 427 16.83 6.29 -18.51
N THR A 428 15.76 5.90 -19.22
CA THR A 428 14.60 6.74 -19.52
C THR A 428 13.39 6.52 -18.60
N LEU A 429 13.55 5.74 -17.53
CA LEU A 429 12.47 5.56 -16.54
C LEU A 429 12.10 6.90 -15.90
N THR A 430 10.79 7.12 -15.78
CA THR A 430 10.20 8.40 -15.37
C THR A 430 9.09 8.17 -14.34
N PRO A 431 8.89 9.10 -13.39
CA PRO A 431 9.69 10.31 -13.18
C PRO A 431 11.02 10.09 -12.46
N GLU A 432 11.18 8.98 -11.73
CA GLU A 432 12.39 8.72 -10.98
C GLU A 432 13.24 7.60 -11.61
N PRO A 433 14.58 7.73 -11.61
CA PRO A 433 15.45 6.67 -12.09
C PRO A 433 15.42 5.48 -11.12
N LYS A 434 15.58 4.28 -11.70
CA LYS A 434 15.81 3.06 -10.94
C LYS A 434 17.07 3.20 -10.07
N SER A 435 16.98 2.79 -8.80
CA SER A 435 18.09 2.87 -7.85
C SER A 435 18.49 1.55 -7.18
N SER A 436 17.73 0.47 -7.39
CA SER A 436 17.99 -0.84 -6.77
C SER A 436 17.33 -1.96 -7.58
N ASP A 437 17.64 -3.21 -7.25
CA ASP A 437 16.96 -4.40 -7.74
C ASP A 437 16.37 -5.21 -6.58
N PRO A 438 15.16 -5.78 -6.72
CA PRO A 438 14.25 -5.59 -7.84
C PRO A 438 13.67 -4.16 -7.86
N TRP A 439 13.25 -3.70 -9.04
CA TRP A 439 12.60 -2.41 -9.25
C TRP A 439 11.21 -2.57 -9.87
N ILE A 440 10.22 -1.98 -9.22
CA ILE A 440 8.81 -2.07 -9.57
C ILE A 440 8.36 -0.79 -10.28
N ILE A 441 7.65 -0.96 -11.39
CA ILE A 441 7.01 0.10 -12.16
C ILE A 441 5.54 -0.24 -12.24
N ILE A 442 4.68 0.71 -11.88
CA ILE A 442 3.21 0.54 -11.87
C ILE A 442 2.60 1.47 -12.90
N ASN A 443 1.81 0.92 -13.81
CA ASN A 443 1.12 1.65 -14.89
C ASN A 443 2.06 2.56 -15.71
N GLY A 444 3.33 2.15 -15.85
CA GLY A 444 4.36 2.89 -16.59
C GLY A 444 5.13 3.93 -15.78
N TYR A 445 4.79 4.16 -14.52
CA TYR A 445 5.47 5.11 -13.64
C TYR A 445 6.53 4.42 -12.76
N SER A 446 7.71 5.02 -12.70
CA SER A 446 8.85 4.62 -11.90
C SER A 446 8.99 5.57 -10.70
N LEU A 447 8.68 5.08 -9.50
CA LEU A 447 8.78 5.85 -8.26
C LEU A 447 9.49 5.05 -7.17
N LYS A 448 10.32 5.73 -6.37
CA LYS A 448 10.98 5.16 -5.17
C LYS A 448 9.96 4.76 -4.12
N SER A 449 8.90 5.55 -3.94
CA SER A 449 7.83 5.27 -2.97
C SER A 449 7.10 3.95 -3.25
N MET A 450 6.93 3.58 -4.52
CA MET A 450 6.32 2.30 -4.91
C MET A 450 7.09 1.09 -4.38
N GLN A 451 8.41 1.19 -4.25
CA GLN A 451 9.26 0.07 -3.84
C GLN A 451 8.96 -0.41 -2.42
N THR A 452 8.45 0.49 -1.56
CA THR A 452 8.01 0.17 -0.19
C THR A 452 6.82 -0.81 -0.17
N HIS A 453 6.05 -0.89 -1.25
CA HIS A 453 4.90 -1.78 -1.38
C HIS A 453 5.24 -3.16 -1.96
N SER A 454 6.53 -3.42 -2.27
CA SER A 454 6.99 -4.67 -2.91
C SER A 454 6.45 -5.94 -2.22
N LYS A 455 6.51 -6.00 -0.88
CA LYS A 455 6.08 -7.17 -0.10
C LYS A 455 4.56 -7.27 0.14
N LEU A 456 3.78 -6.30 -0.35
CA LEU A 456 2.32 -6.27 -0.17
C LEU A 456 1.55 -5.91 -1.45
N LEU A 457 2.18 -5.95 -2.63
CA LEU A 457 1.52 -5.75 -3.92
C LEU A 457 0.21 -6.51 -4.09
N HIS A 458 0.12 -7.78 -3.64
CA HIS A 458 -1.13 -8.56 -3.75
C HIS A 458 -2.29 -7.93 -2.97
N LYS A 459 -1.98 -7.36 -1.80
CA LYS A 459 -2.96 -6.61 -1.01
C LYS A 459 -3.34 -5.32 -1.73
N MET A 460 -2.34 -4.55 -2.17
CA MET A 460 -2.58 -3.27 -2.84
C MET A 460 -3.33 -3.42 -4.17
N ILE A 461 -3.09 -4.48 -4.95
CA ILE A 461 -3.83 -4.75 -6.18
C ILE A 461 -5.33 -4.95 -5.88
N CYS A 462 -5.69 -5.51 -4.72
CA CYS A 462 -7.08 -5.60 -4.30
C CYS A 462 -7.72 -4.20 -4.18
N THR A 463 -6.99 -3.22 -3.63
CA THR A 463 -7.50 -1.85 -3.48
C THR A 463 -7.36 -1.00 -4.72
N TRP A 464 -6.45 -1.31 -5.64
CA TRP A 464 -6.24 -0.52 -6.85
C TRP A 464 -7.12 -0.96 -8.02
N TYR A 465 -7.36 -2.27 -8.16
CA TYR A 465 -8.18 -2.77 -9.25
C TYR A 465 -9.66 -2.44 -9.05
N ARG A 466 -10.33 -2.02 -10.13
CA ARG A 466 -11.77 -1.83 -10.19
C ARG A 466 -12.27 -2.45 -11.49
N GLY A 467 -13.20 -3.40 -11.41
CA GLY A 467 -13.71 -4.04 -12.61
C GLY A 467 -14.76 -5.11 -12.29
N PRO A 468 -15.30 -5.77 -13.33
CA PRO A 468 -16.32 -6.79 -13.18
C PRO A 468 -15.90 -7.91 -12.20
N GLY A 469 -16.83 -8.33 -11.33
CA GLY A 469 -16.59 -9.43 -10.38
C GLY A 469 -15.62 -9.11 -9.24
N HIS A 470 -15.24 -7.84 -9.05
CA HIS A 470 -14.40 -7.41 -7.93
C HIS A 470 -15.09 -6.34 -7.09
N ASN A 471 -15.16 -6.57 -5.78
CA ASN A 471 -15.64 -5.58 -4.82
C ASN A 471 -14.50 -5.17 -3.89
N ARG A 472 -14.09 -3.88 -3.98
CA ARG A 472 -13.02 -3.31 -3.16
C ARG A 472 -13.37 -3.28 -1.67
N ASP A 473 -14.66 -3.13 -1.34
CA ASP A 473 -15.14 -3.12 0.05
C ASP A 473 -14.99 -4.48 0.74
N LEU A 474 -14.84 -5.56 -0.04
CA LEU A 474 -14.64 -6.92 0.48
C LEU A 474 -13.17 -7.33 0.57
N CYS A 475 -12.22 -6.48 0.16
CA CYS A 475 -10.80 -6.78 0.25
C CYS A 475 -10.40 -7.12 1.69
N GLY A 476 -9.89 -8.36 1.88
CA GLY A 476 -9.45 -8.92 3.16
C GLY A 476 -10.40 -8.73 4.34
N ARG A 477 -11.71 -8.63 4.09
CA ARG A 477 -12.69 -8.45 5.15
C ARG A 477 -12.61 -9.56 6.20
N CYS A 478 -12.52 -10.80 5.74
CA CYS A 478 -12.33 -11.97 6.60
C CYS A 478 -11.00 -11.97 7.35
N ASP A 479 -9.98 -11.27 6.83
CA ASP A 479 -8.71 -11.15 7.53
C ASP A 479 -8.83 -10.10 8.64
N TYR A 480 -9.48 -8.96 8.40
CA TYR A 480 -9.52 -7.87 9.37
C TYR A 480 -10.69 -7.90 10.36
N GLU A 481 -11.80 -8.53 9.99
CA GLU A 481 -13.06 -8.65 10.72
C GLU A 481 -13.58 -10.11 10.62
N PRO A 482 -12.84 -11.09 11.15
CA PRO A 482 -13.18 -12.51 10.96
C PRO A 482 -14.53 -12.93 11.56
N THR A 483 -15.11 -12.17 12.50
CA THR A 483 -16.43 -12.52 13.07
C THR A 483 -17.62 -12.19 12.16
N HIS A 484 -17.40 -11.40 11.10
CA HIS A 484 -18.44 -11.00 10.13
C HIS A 484 -18.17 -11.55 8.72
N CYS A 485 -17.29 -12.54 8.65
CA CYS A 485 -17.10 -13.46 7.54
C CYS A 485 -17.76 -14.80 7.91
#